data_AF-A0A6C0EX58-F1
#
_entry.id   AF-A0A6C0EX58-F1
#
_cell.length_a   1.000
_cell.length_b   1.000
_cell.length_c   1.000
_cell.angle_alpha   90.00
_cell.angle_beta   90.00
_cell.angle_gamma   90.00
#
_symmetry.space_group_name_H-M   'P 1'
#
loop_
_entity.id
_entity.type
_entity.pdbx_description
1 polymer ?
#
loop_
_entity_poly.entity_id
_entity_poly.type
_entity_poly.pdbx_seq_one_letter_code
_entity_poly.pdbx_strand_id
1 'polypeptide(L)'
;MVKDWDNLQQYESHHNDAVESCDGDDARSRNSKDKRQIRKSYPSNAQGRFIVNAITGIAYPWRVGSLYEDLLWKVCDSKARRGKLEPDMYFYDSPKQAINHRRYRPNVYSEETLDWWKTRVAKMTKLLQQEEEEKEERNK
;
A
#
# COMPACT_ATOMS: atom_id res chain seq x y z
N MET A 1 17.17 20.04 3.15
CA MET A 1 18.20 18.98 3.20
C MET A 1 17.51 17.69 3.61
N VAL A 2 17.23 16.80 2.66
CA VAL A 2 16.66 15.47 2.96
C VAL A 2 17.81 14.48 2.77
N LYS A 3 18.26 13.93 3.89
CA LYS A 3 19.32 12.93 3.96
C LYS A 3 18.69 11.53 3.84
N ASP A 4 19.39 10.71 3.07
CA ASP A 4 19.47 9.26 3.15
C ASP A 4 18.36 8.45 2.45
N TRP A 5 18.62 8.14 1.18
CA TRP A 5 17.91 7.19 0.32
C TRP A 5 18.61 5.82 0.20
N ASP A 6 19.74 5.61 0.89
CA ASP A 6 20.62 4.45 0.68
C ASP A 6 20.61 3.47 1.85
N ASN A 7 19.46 2.85 2.16
CA ASN A 7 19.47 1.67 3.02
C ASN A 7 18.49 0.59 2.55
N LEU A 8 18.82 -0.03 1.41
CA LEU A 8 18.12 -1.21 0.90
C LEU A 8 19.10 -2.25 0.33
N GLN A 9 20.21 -2.52 1.02
CA GLN A 9 21.22 -3.48 0.57
C GLN A 9 21.62 -4.55 1.61
N GLN A 10 20.85 -4.73 2.70
CA GLN A 10 21.22 -5.69 3.77
C GLN A 10 20.34 -6.95 3.84
N TYR A 11 19.85 -7.47 2.71
CA TYR A 11 19.14 -8.76 2.77
C TYR A 11 19.41 -9.65 1.57
N GLU A 12 20.69 -9.94 1.31
CA GLU A 12 21.10 -11.12 0.55
C GLU A 12 22.58 -11.40 0.80
N SER A 13 22.92 -12.70 0.87
CA SER A 13 24.26 -13.28 1.03
C SER A 13 24.77 -13.51 2.46
N HIS A 14 24.54 -14.72 2.99
CA HIS A 14 25.56 -15.43 3.76
C HIS A 14 25.42 -16.96 3.56
N HIS A 15 26.42 -17.50 2.86
CA HIS A 15 27.09 -18.79 3.02
C HIS A 15 26.53 -20.11 2.46
N ASN A 16 27.40 -20.70 1.65
CA ASN A 16 27.39 -22.01 1.01
C ASN A 16 27.88 -23.13 1.95
N ASP A 17 27.45 -24.35 1.61
CA ASP A 17 28.14 -25.64 1.63
C ASP A 17 28.91 -26.11 2.89
N ALA A 18 28.38 -27.18 3.52
CA ALA A 18 29.19 -28.20 4.19
C ALA A 18 28.42 -29.54 4.32
N VAL A 19 28.84 -30.50 3.48
CA VAL A 19 29.00 -31.96 3.64
C VAL A 19 28.09 -32.83 4.54
N GLU A 20 27.63 -33.93 3.92
CA GLU A 20 27.24 -35.28 4.40
C GLU A 20 27.38 -35.65 5.91
N SER A 21 26.30 -36.20 6.49
CA SER A 21 26.36 -37.46 7.26
C SER A 21 24.99 -38.07 7.60
N CYS A 22 24.83 -39.34 7.21
CA CYS A 22 24.22 -40.53 7.85
C CYS A 22 22.89 -40.49 8.64
N ASP A 23 22.00 -41.39 8.22
CA ASP A 23 21.06 -42.26 8.96
C ASP A 23 20.37 -41.75 10.24
N GLY A 24 19.04 -41.63 10.13
CA GLY A 24 18.15 -41.49 11.27
C GLY A 24 16.68 -41.47 10.83
N ASP A 25 16.08 -42.66 10.74
CA ASP A 25 14.62 -42.83 10.74
C ASP A 25 14.03 -42.12 11.96
N ASP A 26 13.32 -41.00 11.76
CA ASP A 26 12.30 -40.60 12.73
C ASP A 26 11.24 -39.65 12.17
N ALA A 27 10.00 -40.07 12.42
CA ALA A 27 8.77 -39.29 12.45
C ALA A 27 8.46 -38.33 11.28
N ARG A 28 7.45 -38.72 10.49
CA ARG A 28 6.62 -37.84 9.66
C ARG A 28 6.00 -36.70 10.51
N SER A 29 6.74 -35.61 10.72
CA SER A 29 6.22 -34.37 11.29
C SER A 29 5.37 -33.63 10.25
N ARG A 30 4.13 -34.06 10.08
CA ARG A 30 3.13 -33.46 9.17
C ARG A 30 2.54 -32.13 9.70
N ASN A 31 3.28 -31.33 10.46
CA ASN A 31 2.70 -30.16 11.15
C ASN A 31 3.54 -28.87 11.12
N SER A 32 4.44 -28.64 10.16
CA SER A 32 4.87 -27.26 9.85
C SER A 32 3.84 -26.60 8.92
N LYS A 33 2.66 -26.28 9.45
CA LYS A 33 1.85 -25.23 8.84
C LYS A 33 2.67 -23.96 8.98
N ASP A 34 3.46 -23.64 7.95
CA ASP A 34 4.04 -22.33 7.76
C ASP A 34 2.89 -21.32 7.85
N LYS A 35 2.69 -20.76 9.04
CA LYS A 35 1.71 -19.72 9.32
C LYS A 35 2.20 -18.50 8.55
N ARG A 36 1.82 -18.41 7.28
CA ARG A 36 2.03 -17.21 6.46
C ARG A 36 1.55 -16.04 7.29
N GLN A 37 2.48 -15.18 7.70
CA GLN A 37 2.18 -14.00 8.50
C GLN A 37 1.07 -13.23 7.79
N ILE A 38 -0.11 -13.15 8.42
CA ILE A 38 -1.23 -12.43 7.87
C ILE A 38 -0.88 -10.96 7.95
N ARG A 39 -0.61 -10.33 6.81
CA ARG A 39 -0.41 -8.88 6.73
C ARG A 39 -1.70 -8.19 7.17
N LYS A 40 -1.59 -7.28 8.13
CA LYS A 40 -2.70 -6.42 8.55
C LYS A 40 -2.95 -5.38 7.46
N SER A 41 -4.22 -5.03 7.27
CA SER A 41 -4.66 -4.04 6.30
C SER A 41 -5.69 -3.13 6.95
N TYR A 42 -5.62 -1.83 6.70
CA TYR A 42 -6.47 -0.83 7.34
C TYR A 42 -7.47 -0.22 6.33
N PRO A 43 -8.72 -0.70 6.28
CA PRO A 43 -9.73 -0.16 5.38
C PRO A 43 -10.30 1.17 5.90
N SER A 44 -10.75 2.03 4.98
CA SER A 44 -11.34 3.35 5.26
C SER A 44 -12.67 3.51 4.52
N ASN A 45 -13.72 2.84 4.99
CA ASN A 45 -14.99 2.73 4.26
C ASN A 45 -15.98 3.85 4.56
N ALA A 46 -15.80 4.56 5.66
CA ALA A 46 -16.78 5.53 6.15
C ALA A 46 -16.49 6.94 5.61
N GLN A 47 -17.46 7.51 4.89
CA GLN A 47 -17.41 8.89 4.41
C GLN A 47 -17.20 9.87 5.58
N GLY A 48 -16.39 10.90 5.36
CA GLY A 48 -16.08 11.92 6.37
C GLY A 48 -15.10 11.46 7.46
N ARG A 49 -14.68 10.19 7.51
CA ARG A 49 -13.57 9.74 8.38
C ARG A 49 -12.22 10.07 7.74
N PHE A 50 -11.17 10.16 8.55
CA PHE A 50 -9.82 10.31 8.02
C PHE A 50 -9.44 9.12 7.16
N ILE A 51 -8.77 9.41 6.04
CA ILE A 51 -8.21 8.38 5.19
C ILE A 51 -7.02 7.76 5.91
N VAL A 52 -6.93 6.43 5.92
CA VAL A 52 -5.82 5.70 6.54
C VAL A 52 -5.01 4.98 5.46
N ASN A 53 -3.68 5.08 5.55
CA ASN A 53 -2.79 4.32 4.68
C ASN A 53 -2.97 2.82 4.95
N ALA A 54 -3.29 2.07 3.91
CA ALA A 54 -3.63 0.66 4.02
C ALA A 54 -2.47 -0.23 4.51
N ILE A 55 -1.22 0.22 4.37
CA ILE A 55 0.00 -0.50 4.79
C ILE A 55 0.39 -0.12 6.22
N THR A 56 0.56 1.17 6.48
CA THR A 56 1.13 1.65 7.75
C THR A 56 0.06 1.84 8.84
N GLY A 57 -1.20 2.06 8.47
CA GLY A 57 -2.25 2.41 9.41
C GLY A 57 -2.21 3.86 9.88
N ILE A 58 -1.31 4.69 9.33
CA ILE A 58 -1.21 6.11 9.63
C ILE A 58 -2.35 6.86 8.93
N ALA A 59 -3.03 7.74 9.67
CA ALA A 59 -4.09 8.59 9.14
C ALA A 59 -3.51 9.82 8.45
N TYR A 60 -4.03 10.15 7.27
CA TYR A 60 -3.79 11.42 6.59
C TYR A 60 -4.67 12.52 7.20
N PRO A 61 -4.30 13.81 7.03
CA PRO A 61 -5.16 14.93 7.45
C PRO A 61 -6.45 15.05 6.61
N TRP A 62 -6.58 14.25 5.55
CA TRP A 62 -7.70 14.28 4.62
C TRP A 62 -8.79 13.27 4.97
N ARG A 63 -10.02 13.56 4.54
CA ARG A 63 -11.20 12.73 4.82
C ARG A 63 -11.69 11.97 3.58
N VAL A 64 -12.30 10.82 3.79
CA VAL A 64 -12.96 10.04 2.74
C VAL A 64 -14.09 10.88 2.14
N GLY A 65 -14.10 10.99 0.82
CA GLY A 65 -15.01 11.86 0.07
C GLY A 65 -14.52 13.31 -0.11
N SER A 66 -13.32 13.66 0.37
CA SER A 66 -12.69 14.94 0.04
C SER A 66 -11.98 14.88 -1.32
N LEU A 67 -11.73 16.05 -1.93
CA LEU A 67 -10.98 16.16 -3.19
C LEU A 67 -9.55 15.59 -3.08
N TYR A 68 -8.96 15.64 -1.88
CA TYR A 68 -7.62 15.09 -1.61
C TYR A 68 -7.55 13.58 -1.71
N GLU A 69 -8.69 12.88 -1.72
CA GLU A 69 -8.73 11.44 -1.97
C GLU A 69 -8.11 11.07 -3.32
N ASP A 70 -8.21 11.97 -4.29
CA ASP A 70 -7.73 11.79 -5.66
C ASP A 70 -6.21 11.77 -5.79
N LEU A 71 -5.50 12.24 -4.77
CA LEU A 71 -4.04 12.17 -4.67
C LEU A 71 -3.56 10.74 -4.39
N LEU A 72 -4.43 9.90 -3.83
CA LEU A 72 -4.10 8.55 -3.38
C LEU A 72 -4.56 7.51 -4.40
N TRP A 73 -3.86 6.38 -4.41
CA TRP A 73 -4.29 5.22 -5.16
C TRP A 73 -5.34 4.43 -4.36
N LYS A 74 -6.57 4.42 -4.86
CA LYS A 74 -7.72 3.77 -4.23
C LYS A 74 -7.93 2.35 -4.77
N VAL A 75 -8.11 1.39 -3.88
CA VAL A 75 -8.44 0.00 -4.22
C VAL A 75 -9.71 -0.44 -3.50
N CYS A 76 -10.68 -0.92 -4.27
CA CYS A 76 -11.90 -1.56 -3.76
C CYS A 76 -11.68 -3.07 -3.67
N ASP A 77 -11.90 -3.65 -2.49
CA ASP A 77 -11.97 -5.10 -2.32
C ASP A 77 -13.42 -5.52 -2.11
N SER A 78 -14.04 -5.99 -3.19
CA SER A 78 -15.41 -6.51 -3.19
C SER A 78 -15.50 -7.95 -2.71
N LYS A 79 -14.39 -8.58 -2.31
CA LYS A 79 -14.45 -9.92 -1.72
C LYS A 79 -15.17 -9.79 -0.39
N ALA A 80 -16.44 -10.23 -0.36
CA ALA A 80 -17.27 -10.36 0.82
C ALA A 80 -16.65 -11.39 1.80
N ARG A 81 -15.51 -11.02 2.39
CA ARG A 81 -14.84 -11.82 3.41
C ARG A 81 -15.65 -11.63 4.68
N ARG A 82 -16.03 -12.75 5.31
CA ARG A 82 -16.68 -12.79 6.62
C ARG A 82 -18.10 -12.20 6.67
N GLY A 83 -18.87 -12.30 5.58
CA GLY A 83 -20.29 -11.90 5.56
C GLY A 83 -20.54 -10.40 5.56
N LYS A 84 -19.52 -9.58 5.29
CA LYS A 84 -19.72 -8.15 5.01
C LYS A 84 -20.43 -7.96 3.68
N LEU A 85 -21.49 -7.15 3.68
CA LEU A 85 -22.22 -6.69 2.50
C LEU A 85 -21.47 -5.56 1.78
N GLU A 86 -20.76 -4.71 2.52
CA GLU A 86 -20.06 -3.56 1.95
C GLU A 86 -18.60 -3.91 1.58
N PRO A 87 -18.12 -3.41 0.42
CA PRO A 87 -16.73 -3.57 0.03
C PRO A 87 -15.79 -2.79 0.94
N ASP A 88 -14.59 -3.32 1.14
CA ASP A 88 -13.54 -2.61 1.87
C ASP A 88 -12.74 -1.71 0.90
N MET A 89 -12.60 -0.43 1.25
CA MET A 89 -11.85 0.57 0.49
C MET A 89 -10.48 0.80 1.13
N TYR A 90 -9.43 0.77 0.31
CA TYR A 90 -8.04 0.90 0.75
C TYR A 90 -7.36 2.02 -0.01
N PHE A 91 -6.54 2.79 0.70
CA PHE A 91 -5.81 3.92 0.16
C PHE A 91 -4.31 3.69 0.28
N TYR A 92 -3.58 4.02 -0.78
CA TYR A 92 -2.14 3.85 -0.91
C TYR A 92 -1.51 5.12 -1.51
N ASP A 93 -0.24 5.38 -1.22
CA ASP A 93 0.47 6.51 -1.82
C ASP A 93 0.77 6.29 -3.31
N SER A 94 0.81 5.02 -3.75
CA SER A 94 1.10 4.68 -5.15
C SER A 94 0.51 3.32 -5.58
N PRO A 95 0.33 3.10 -6.90
CA PRO A 95 -0.02 1.78 -7.43
C PRO A 95 0.97 0.69 -7.03
N LYS A 96 2.28 1.02 -6.98
CA LYS A 96 3.36 0.11 -6.59
C LYS A 96 3.19 -0.40 -5.16
N GLN A 97 2.81 0.48 -4.22
CA GLN A 97 2.50 0.10 -2.85
C GLN A 97 1.33 -0.90 -2.80
N ALA A 98 0.26 -0.66 -3.57
CA ALA A 98 -0.88 -1.56 -3.63
C ALA A 98 -0.51 -2.95 -4.16
N ILE A 99 0.26 -3.01 -5.26
CA ILE A 99 0.75 -4.26 -5.87
C ILE A 99 1.56 -5.08 -4.85
N ASN A 100 2.55 -4.45 -4.21
CA ASN A 100 3.43 -5.10 -3.25
C ASN A 100 2.70 -5.56 -1.98
N HIS A 101 1.80 -4.71 -1.47
CA HIS A 101 1.05 -5.02 -0.26
C HIS A 101 0.10 -6.21 -0.50
N ARG A 102 -0.68 -6.16 -1.60
CA ARG A 102 -1.71 -7.15 -1.92
C ARG A 102 -1.19 -8.37 -2.70
N ARG A 103 0.10 -8.38 -3.06
CA ARG A 103 0.74 -9.43 -3.87
C ARG A 103 0.04 -9.64 -5.21
N TYR A 104 -0.33 -8.54 -5.84
CA TYR A 104 -0.79 -8.60 -7.22
C TYR A 104 0.37 -8.90 -8.15
N ARG A 105 0.05 -9.38 -9.36
CA ARG A 105 1.05 -9.46 -10.42
C ARG A 105 1.53 -8.05 -10.77
N PRO A 106 2.81 -7.85 -11.15
CA PRO A 106 3.34 -6.52 -11.46
C PRO A 106 2.55 -5.76 -12.54
N ASN A 107 1.93 -6.48 -13.48
CA ASN A 107 1.14 -5.95 -14.59
C ASN A 107 -0.37 -6.03 -14.36
N VAL A 108 -0.82 -6.03 -13.10
CA VAL A 108 -2.26 -6.09 -12.77
C VAL A 108 -3.04 -4.88 -13.27
N TYR A 109 -2.40 -3.72 -13.37
CA TYR A 109 -3.00 -2.49 -13.89
C TYR A 109 -2.47 -2.20 -15.29
N SER A 110 -3.34 -1.78 -16.20
CA SER A 110 -2.94 -1.35 -17.53
C SER A 110 -2.14 -0.05 -17.46
N GLU A 111 -1.30 0.19 -18.48
CA GLU A 111 -0.56 1.45 -18.60
C GLU A 111 -1.49 2.66 -18.64
N GLU A 112 -2.62 2.56 -19.35
CA GLU A 112 -3.68 3.57 -19.37
C GLU A 112 -4.20 3.92 -17.98
N THR A 113 -4.41 2.91 -17.11
CA THR A 113 -4.89 3.14 -15.74
C THR A 113 -3.84 3.89 -14.90
N LEU A 114 -2.56 3.53 -15.09
CA LEU A 114 -1.45 4.18 -14.38
C LEU A 114 -1.26 5.61 -14.86
N ASP A 115 -1.36 5.86 -16.16
CA ASP A 115 -1.23 7.18 -16.77
C ASP A 115 -2.40 8.10 -16.40
N TRP A 116 -3.62 7.57 -16.41
CA TRP A 116 -4.81 8.27 -15.93
C TRP A 116 -4.64 8.75 -14.49
N TRP A 117 -4.14 7.89 -13.59
CA TRP A 117 -3.92 8.27 -12.20
C TRP A 117 -2.82 9.32 -12.07
N LYS A 118 -1.69 9.17 -12.75
CA LYS A 118 -0.62 10.19 -12.76
C LYS A 118 -1.15 11.54 -13.22
N THR A 119 -1.92 11.56 -14.30
CA THR A 119 -2.55 12.78 -14.84
C THR A 119 -3.50 13.41 -13.82
N ARG A 120 -4.32 12.58 -13.16
CA ARG A 120 -5.25 13.03 -12.12
C ARG A 120 -4.51 13.65 -10.93
N VAL A 121 -3.49 12.97 -10.41
CA VAL A 121 -2.66 13.47 -9.30
C VAL A 121 -2.00 14.79 -9.70
N ALA A 122 -1.36 14.86 -10.87
CA ALA A 122 -0.70 16.08 -11.34
C ALA A 122 -1.68 17.26 -11.46
N LYS A 123 -2.89 17.02 -11.95
CA LYS A 123 -3.95 18.04 -12.02
C LYS A 123 -4.35 18.51 -10.62
N MET A 124 -4.58 17.58 -9.70
CA MET A 124 -4.98 17.91 -8.33
C MET A 124 -3.89 18.66 -7.57
N THR A 125 -2.63 18.26 -7.70
CA THR A 125 -1.51 18.97 -7.08
C THR A 125 -1.42 20.41 -7.55
N LYS A 126 -1.61 20.67 -8.85
CA LYS A 126 -1.62 22.04 -9.40
C LYS A 126 -2.77 22.87 -8.82
N LEU A 127 -3.97 22.30 -8.75
CA LEU A 127 -5.13 23.00 -8.17
C LEU A 127 -4.91 23.37 -6.71
N LEU A 128 -4.32 22.45 -5.92
CA LEU A 128 -4.05 22.71 -4.51
C LEU A 128 -2.97 23.76 -4.30
N GLN A 129 -1.94 23.78 -5.14
CA GLN A 129 -0.90 24.83 -5.12
C GLN A 129 -1.52 26.21 -5.40
N GLN A 130 -2.39 26.31 -6.40
CA GLN A 130 -3.10 27.56 -6.71
C GLN A 130 -3.98 28.02 -5.54
N GLU A 131 -4.72 27.10 -4.91
CA GLU A 131 -5.53 27.44 -3.73
C GLU A 131 -4.69 27.90 -2.53
N GLU A 132 -3.49 27.36 -2.35
CA GLU A 132 -2.57 27.77 -1.28
C GLU A 132 -2.02 29.16 -1.55
N GLU A 133 -1.58 29.44 -2.78
CA GLU A 133 -1.11 30.77 -3.22
C GLU A 133 -2.19 31.84 -3.03
N GLU A 134 -3.43 31.58 -3.47
CA GLU A 134 -4.56 32.51 -3.31
C GLU A 134 -4.92 32.78 -1.84
N LYS A 135 -4.78 31.77 -0.96
CA LYS A 135 -5.01 31.93 0.49
C LYS A 135 -3.92 32.77 1.14
N GLU A 136 -2.67 32.60 0.70
CA GLU A 136 -1.55 33.42 1.19
C GLU A 136 -1.68 34.87 0.76
N GLU A 137 -2.10 35.14 -0.48
CA GLU A 137 -2.34 36.50 -0.96
C GLU A 137 -3.48 37.19 -0.22
N ARG A 138 -4.55 36.48 0.11
CA ARG A 138 -5.69 37.02 0.86
C ARG A 138 -5.37 37.39 2.31
N ASN A 139 -4.38 36.71 2.91
CA ASN A 139 -3.98 36.92 4.30
C ASN A 139 -2.86 37.96 4.47
N LYS A 140 -2.37 38.55 3.36
CA LYS A 140 -1.43 39.69 3.36
C LYS A 140 -2.19 41.01 3.32
#